data_AF-A0A4Q3JA63-F1
#
_entry.id   AF-A0A4Q3JA63-F1
#
_cell.length_a   1.000
_cell.length_b   1.000
_cell.length_c   1.000
_cell.angle_alpha   90.00
_cell.angle_beta   90.00
_cell.angle_gamma   90.00
#
_symmetry.space_group_name_H-M   'P 1'
#
loop_
_entity.id
_entity.type
_entity.pdbx_description
1 polymer ?
#
loop_
_entity_poly.entity_id
_entity_poly.type
_entity_poly.pdbx_seq_one_letter_code
_entity_poly.pdbx_strand_id
1 'polypeptide(L)'
;MVLAEALLRVPDAKTQDRLIEDKIGAGDWVSREGGEDRMLTAASAWALGISARIIRPGETPTGVLSSLVKRVGAPAVRTATRQAMRFLGRHFVLGENIEDALERARGLEKKGYRHSYDMLGEGARTQADADRYFKSYADAIEAIGRKAGNKALPDRPGISVKLSALHPRYQSVKHERVMAELVPKLADLAMRAKSFQLNFTVDAEEADRLELSLDVIDAVVRSADFSGWDGFGLAIQAYQKRTLAVIDHIDALAAEAGIRMMVRLVKGAYWDTEIKHAQEKGVDGYPVYTRKPATPFSCACLISVSQ
;
A
#
# COMPACT_ATOMS: atom_id res chain seq x y z
N MET A 1 15.38 3.31 6.67
CA MET A 1 14.16 2.49 6.51
C MET A 1 14.45 1.01 6.71
N VAL A 2 15.45 0.42 6.05
CA VAL A 2 15.78 -1.02 6.17
C VAL A 2 15.93 -1.52 7.62
N LEU A 3 16.66 -0.81 8.49
CA LEU A 3 16.82 -1.22 9.90
C LEU A 3 15.51 -1.09 10.69
N ALA A 4 14.73 -0.02 10.43
CA ALA A 4 13.43 0.20 11.06
C ALA A 4 12.39 -0.85 10.63
N GLU A 5 12.41 -1.24 9.37
CA GLU A 5 11.55 -2.29 8.82
C GLU A 5 11.96 -3.67 9.34
N ALA A 6 13.26 -3.98 9.34
CA ALA A 6 13.77 -5.23 9.88
C ALA A 6 13.45 -5.38 11.37
N LEU A 7 13.54 -4.31 12.15
CA LEU A 7 13.22 -4.34 13.58
C LEU A 7 11.71 -4.39 13.85
N LEU A 8 10.87 -3.74 13.03
CA LEU A 8 9.41 -3.82 13.17
C LEU A 8 8.87 -5.23 12.85
N ARG A 9 9.59 -6.01 12.03
CA ARG A 9 9.22 -7.39 11.67
C ARG A 9 9.60 -8.44 12.72
N VAL A 10 10.40 -8.08 13.72
CA VAL A 10 10.77 -9.00 14.80
C VAL A 10 9.78 -8.80 15.95
N PRO A 11 8.95 -9.80 16.29
CA PRO A 11 7.81 -9.61 17.20
C PRO A 11 8.23 -9.48 18.67
N ASP A 12 9.34 -10.08 19.06
CA ASP A 12 9.82 -10.06 20.44
C ASP A 12 10.90 -8.99 20.66
N ALA A 13 10.72 -8.23 21.75
CA ALA A 13 11.61 -7.12 22.07
C ALA A 13 13.06 -7.59 22.30
N LYS A 14 13.29 -8.82 22.78
CA LYS A 14 14.62 -9.37 23.03
C LYS A 14 15.40 -9.65 21.74
N THR A 15 14.73 -10.11 20.69
CA THR A 15 15.38 -10.38 19.39
C THR A 15 15.54 -9.10 18.58
N GLN A 16 14.62 -8.14 18.69
CA GLN A 16 14.86 -6.77 18.20
C GLN A 16 16.13 -6.19 18.82
N ASP A 17 16.28 -6.41 20.12
CA ASP A 17 17.39 -5.94 20.94
C ASP A 17 18.74 -6.53 20.51
N ARG A 18 18.76 -7.83 20.22
CA ARG A 18 19.92 -8.52 19.65
C ARG A 18 20.21 -8.10 18.22
N LEU A 19 19.19 -7.86 17.39
CA LEU A 19 19.36 -7.39 16.01
C LEU A 19 19.92 -5.96 15.97
N ILE A 20 19.52 -5.11 16.92
CA ILE A 20 20.12 -3.79 17.14
C ILE A 20 21.59 -3.95 17.53
N GLU A 21 21.91 -4.80 18.50
CA GLU A 21 23.31 -5.05 18.92
C GLU A 21 24.17 -5.56 17.76
N ASP A 22 23.71 -6.56 17.01
CA ASP A 22 24.42 -7.15 15.86
C ASP A 22 24.64 -6.15 14.71
N LYS A 23 23.70 -5.22 14.47
CA LYS A 23 23.76 -4.28 13.34
C LYS A 23 24.35 -2.92 13.68
N ILE A 24 24.29 -2.50 14.94
CA ILE A 24 24.80 -1.20 15.42
C ILE A 24 26.22 -1.33 16.00
N GLY A 25 26.69 -2.56 16.24
CA GLY A 25 28.09 -2.89 16.53
C GLY A 25 28.32 -3.29 17.98
N ALA A 26 29.09 -4.36 18.17
CA ALA A 26 29.50 -4.89 19.47
C ALA A 26 30.29 -3.85 20.27
N GLY A 27 29.68 -3.35 21.34
CA GLY A 27 30.34 -2.62 22.40
C GLY A 27 29.75 -3.09 23.72
N ASP A 28 30.54 -3.85 24.48
CA ASP A 28 30.17 -4.41 25.77
C ASP A 28 29.73 -3.34 26.80
N TRP A 29 29.03 -3.86 27.83
CA TRP A 29 28.99 -3.41 29.24
C TRP A 29 27.71 -2.77 29.81
N VAL A 30 27.09 -3.56 30.69
CA VAL A 30 26.81 -3.34 32.14
C VAL A 30 26.13 -2.04 32.60
N SER A 31 24.88 -2.23 33.04
CA SER A 31 24.09 -1.55 34.07
C SER A 31 24.30 -0.05 34.36
N ARG A 32 23.24 0.73 34.16
CA ARG A 32 22.76 1.71 35.16
C ARG A 32 21.32 2.15 34.86
N GLU A 33 20.47 2.01 35.88
CA GLU A 33 19.12 2.56 35.95
C GLU A 33 19.16 4.07 36.23
N GLY A 34 18.10 4.77 35.79
CA GLY A 34 17.63 6.02 36.39
C GLY A 34 17.72 7.26 35.51
N GLY A 35 16.60 7.99 35.42
CA GLY A 35 16.61 9.44 35.16
C GLY A 35 15.71 9.91 34.02
N GLU A 36 14.64 10.62 34.39
CA GLU A 36 13.55 11.15 33.57
C GLU A 36 13.90 12.24 32.53
N ASP A 37 13.00 12.32 31.54
CA ASP A 37 12.43 13.47 30.81
C ASP A 37 13.22 14.76 30.54
N ARG A 38 13.11 15.19 29.27
CA ARG A 38 12.86 16.58 28.76
C ARG A 38 13.53 16.91 27.41
N MET A 39 13.68 15.94 26.50
CA MET A 39 14.17 16.22 25.14
C MET A 39 13.31 15.59 24.03
N LEU A 40 12.01 15.44 24.28
CA LEU A 40 11.14 14.49 23.59
C LEU A 40 10.17 15.04 22.52
N THR A 41 10.29 16.29 22.07
CA THR A 41 9.32 16.84 21.10
C THR A 41 9.91 17.42 19.81
N ALA A 42 11.24 17.38 19.62
CA ALA A 42 11.89 17.95 18.43
C ALA A 42 12.49 16.92 17.44
N ALA A 43 12.45 15.62 17.73
CA ALA A 43 13.26 14.61 17.03
C ALA A 43 12.61 13.94 15.81
N SER A 44 11.30 14.14 15.56
CA SER A 44 10.57 13.46 14.47
C SER A 44 10.69 14.16 13.12
N ALA A 45 10.82 15.50 13.10
CA ALA A 45 11.25 16.24 11.91
C ALA A 45 12.75 16.02 11.59
N TRP A 46 13.51 15.55 12.59
CA TRP A 46 14.95 15.28 12.50
C TRP A 46 15.24 14.06 11.61
N ALA A 47 14.61 12.89 11.80
CA ALA A 47 15.04 11.66 11.10
C ALA A 47 14.90 11.69 9.55
N LEU A 48 13.86 12.35 9.02
CA LEU A 48 13.65 12.52 7.56
C LEU A 48 14.36 13.77 7.01
N GLY A 49 14.42 14.86 7.78
CA GLY A 49 15.08 16.10 7.36
C GLY A 49 16.61 16.02 7.38
N ILE A 50 17.18 15.20 8.26
CA ILE A 50 18.64 15.04 8.41
C ILE A 50 19.21 13.93 7.53
N SER A 51 18.49 12.85 7.25
CA SER A 51 18.99 11.88 6.26
C SER A 51 19.17 12.52 4.86
N ALA A 52 18.33 13.51 4.52
CA ALA A 52 18.46 14.27 3.27
C ALA A 52 19.47 15.45 3.32
N ARG A 53 19.83 15.98 4.50
CA ARG A 53 20.77 17.12 4.65
C ARG A 53 22.16 16.75 5.18
N ILE A 54 22.32 15.57 5.80
CA ILE A 54 23.58 15.15 6.43
C ILE A 54 24.37 14.19 5.54
N ILE A 55 23.72 13.44 4.64
CA ILE A 55 24.45 12.57 3.71
C ILE A 55 25.05 13.45 2.61
N ARG A 56 26.29 13.88 2.82
CA ARG A 56 27.12 14.42 1.74
C ARG A 56 27.42 13.29 0.74
N PRO A 57 27.59 13.59 -0.56
CA PRO A 57 27.99 12.57 -1.52
C PRO A 57 29.27 11.86 -1.05
N GLY A 58 29.19 10.56 -0.77
CA GLY A 58 30.33 9.73 -0.33
C GLY A 58 30.28 9.20 1.11
N GLU A 59 29.35 9.63 1.96
CA GLU A 59 29.21 9.08 3.32
C GLU A 59 28.39 7.78 3.34
N THR A 60 28.95 6.71 3.91
CA THR A 60 28.21 5.45 4.10
C THR A 60 27.29 5.54 5.32
N PRO A 61 26.08 4.94 5.27
CA PRO A 61 25.13 4.93 6.40
C PRO A 61 25.71 4.45 7.74
N THR A 62 26.77 3.63 7.67
CA THR A 62 27.53 3.11 8.82
C THR A 62 28.37 4.18 9.54
N GLY A 63 28.91 5.17 8.81
CA GLY A 63 29.72 6.26 9.39
C GLY A 63 28.88 7.24 10.22
N VAL A 64 27.68 7.57 9.74
CA VAL A 64 26.75 8.45 10.44
C VAL A 64 26.25 7.80 11.73
N LEU A 65 25.88 6.51 11.66
CA LEU A 65 25.37 5.77 12.83
C LEU A 65 26.45 5.60 13.92
N SER A 66 27.68 5.26 13.54
CA SER A 66 28.80 5.12 14.47
C SER A 66 29.19 6.45 15.13
N SER A 67 29.09 7.58 14.42
CA SER A 67 29.31 8.92 14.99
C SER A 67 28.23 9.32 16.00
N LEU A 68 26.97 8.96 15.76
CA LEU A 68 25.84 9.18 16.68
C LEU A 68 25.97 8.34 17.95
N VAL A 69 26.34 7.06 17.81
CA VAL A 69 26.58 6.15 18.94
C VAL A 69 27.73 6.66 19.82
N LYS A 70 28.85 7.11 19.21
CA LYS A 70 29.97 7.68 19.97
C LYS A 70 29.62 8.95 20.76
N ARG A 71 28.63 9.72 20.29
CA ARG A 71 28.32 11.04 20.85
C ARG A 71 27.22 11.03 21.90
N VAL A 72 26.25 10.11 21.78
CA VAL A 72 25.04 10.08 22.63
C VAL A 72 24.88 8.72 23.34
N GLY A 73 25.71 7.72 23.02
CA GLY A 73 25.64 6.38 23.57
C GLY A 73 24.63 5.49 22.85
N ALA A 74 24.99 4.22 22.68
CA ALA A 74 24.13 3.21 22.03
C ALA A 74 22.73 3.07 22.67
N PRO A 75 22.55 3.11 24.01
CA PRO A 75 21.23 3.01 24.63
C PRO A 75 20.26 4.13 24.25
N ALA A 76 20.77 5.35 24.09
CA ALA A 76 19.97 6.50 23.67
C ALA A 76 19.58 6.39 22.19
N VAL A 77 20.53 6.03 21.31
CA VAL A 77 20.27 5.80 19.88
C VAL A 77 19.24 4.67 19.69
N ARG A 78 19.33 3.61 20.49
CA ARG A 78 18.39 2.47 20.49
C ARG A 78 16.98 2.90 20.88
N THR A 79 16.85 3.62 21.99
CA THR A 79 15.56 4.14 22.47
C THR A 79 14.94 5.09 21.45
N ALA A 80 15.73 6.01 20.90
CA ALA A 80 15.29 6.92 19.85
C ALA A 80 14.84 6.17 18.58
N THR A 81 15.57 5.13 18.16
CA THR A 81 15.23 4.30 17.00
C THR A 81 13.92 3.54 17.24
N ARG A 82 13.77 2.87 18.40
CA ARG A 82 12.55 2.15 18.77
C ARG A 82 11.34 3.08 18.84
N GLN A 83 11.51 4.28 19.38
CA GLN A 83 10.45 5.27 19.48
C GLN A 83 10.09 5.86 18.11
N ALA A 84 11.09 6.16 17.27
CA ALA A 84 10.87 6.57 15.89
C ALA A 84 10.15 5.47 15.09
N MET A 85 10.49 4.20 15.28
CA MET A 85 9.80 3.10 14.61
C MET A 85 8.36 2.92 15.09
N ARG A 86 8.09 2.99 16.40
CA ARG A 86 6.71 2.94 16.93
C ARG A 86 5.89 4.12 16.42
N PHE A 87 6.50 5.30 16.32
CA PHE A 87 5.87 6.50 15.78
C PHE A 87 5.59 6.34 14.28
N LEU A 88 6.58 5.95 13.48
CA LEU A 88 6.43 5.73 12.04
C LEU A 88 5.42 4.60 11.77
N GLY A 89 5.50 3.48 12.49
CA GLY A 89 4.54 2.37 12.38
C GLY A 89 3.10 2.81 12.62
N ARG A 90 2.86 3.67 13.62
CA ARG A 90 1.53 4.27 13.86
C ARG A 90 1.06 5.24 12.77
N HIS A 91 1.99 5.84 12.02
CA HIS A 91 1.67 6.73 10.90
C HIS A 91 1.51 6.01 9.56
N PHE A 92 2.15 4.84 9.38
CA PHE A 92 2.09 4.07 8.14
C PHE A 92 1.08 2.93 8.18
N VAL A 93 0.85 2.32 9.34
CA VAL A 93 -0.03 1.16 9.51
C VAL A 93 -1.07 1.48 10.58
N LEU A 94 -2.34 1.54 10.18
CA LEU A 94 -3.43 1.93 11.08
C LEU A 94 -3.57 0.94 12.24
N GLY A 95 -3.40 -0.36 12.01
CA GLY A 95 -3.40 -1.43 13.02
C GLY A 95 -2.66 -2.67 12.51
N GLU A 96 -2.16 -3.51 13.42
CA GLU A 96 -1.42 -4.73 13.04
C GLU A 96 -2.33 -5.78 12.39
N ASN A 97 -3.59 -5.79 12.81
CA ASN A 97 -4.69 -6.55 12.20
C ASN A 97 -5.87 -5.61 11.87
N ILE A 98 -6.88 -6.15 11.20
CA ILE A 98 -8.03 -5.37 10.75
C ILE A 98 -8.89 -4.91 11.93
N GLU A 99 -8.96 -5.68 13.01
CA GLU A 99 -9.72 -5.34 14.22
C GLU A 99 -9.17 -4.08 14.90
N ASP A 100 -7.85 -4.01 15.07
CA ASP A 100 -7.13 -2.87 15.62
C ASP A 100 -7.29 -1.63 14.73
N ALA A 101 -7.22 -1.83 13.41
CA ALA A 101 -7.37 -0.75 12.44
C ALA A 101 -8.80 -0.17 12.47
N LEU A 102 -9.82 -1.03 12.62
CA LEU A 102 -11.22 -0.64 12.78
C LEU A 102 -11.46 0.11 14.10
N GLU A 103 -10.84 -0.32 15.20
CA GLU A 103 -10.98 0.36 16.49
C GLU A 103 -10.40 1.79 16.44
N ARG A 104 -9.21 1.93 15.84
CA ARG A 104 -8.54 3.23 15.70
C ARG A 104 -9.23 4.16 14.71
N ALA A 105 -9.86 3.61 13.66
CA ALA A 105 -10.62 4.39 12.68
C ALA A 105 -11.81 5.16 13.30
N ARG A 106 -12.45 4.62 14.33
CA ARG A 106 -13.65 5.21 14.98
C ARG A 106 -13.49 6.69 15.35
N GLY A 107 -12.30 7.09 15.80
CA GLY A 107 -12.01 8.47 16.19
C GLY A 107 -12.03 9.44 15.00
N LEU A 108 -11.59 8.98 13.83
CA LEU A 108 -11.58 9.75 12.58
C LEU A 108 -12.96 9.69 11.90
N GLU A 109 -13.67 8.57 11.97
CA GLU A 109 -15.05 8.44 11.48
C GLU A 109 -16.00 9.42 12.17
N LYS A 110 -15.85 9.65 13.47
CA LYS A 110 -16.60 10.69 14.21
C LYS A 110 -16.37 12.11 13.66
N LYS A 111 -15.24 12.35 13.00
CA LYS A 111 -14.92 13.62 12.34
C LYS A 111 -15.38 13.66 10.87
N GLY A 112 -16.06 12.62 10.39
CA GLY A 112 -16.55 12.50 9.02
C GLY A 112 -15.56 11.88 8.02
N TYR A 113 -14.40 11.39 8.48
CA TYR A 113 -13.48 10.65 7.60
C TYR A 113 -14.03 9.27 7.26
N ARG A 114 -13.66 8.80 6.07
CA ARG A 114 -13.94 7.44 5.60
C ARG A 114 -12.63 6.73 5.35
N HIS A 115 -12.64 5.42 5.54
CA HIS A 115 -11.45 4.59 5.40
C HIS A 115 -11.63 3.55 4.30
N SER A 116 -10.61 3.42 3.45
CA SER A 116 -10.39 2.24 2.64
C SER A 116 -9.17 1.53 3.21
N TYR A 117 -9.33 0.27 3.61
CA TYR A 117 -8.26 -0.51 4.22
C TYR A 117 -7.39 -1.13 3.12
N ASP A 118 -6.13 -0.70 3.05
CA ASP A 118 -5.11 -1.31 2.21
C ASP A 118 -4.45 -2.47 2.97
N MET A 119 -4.75 -3.69 2.55
CA MET A 119 -4.08 -4.86 3.10
C MET A 119 -2.72 -4.97 2.43
N LEU A 120 -1.64 -4.93 3.22
CA LEU A 120 -0.24 -4.87 2.78
C LEU A 120 0.27 -6.10 1.99
N GLY A 121 -0.60 -7.01 1.57
CA GLY A 121 -0.24 -8.14 0.75
C GLY A 121 -0.02 -7.75 -0.70
N GLU A 122 1.13 -8.09 -1.26
CA GLU A 122 1.45 -7.91 -2.68
C GLU A 122 2.39 -9.02 -3.18
N GLY A 123 2.34 -9.32 -4.47
CA GLY A 123 3.33 -10.16 -5.15
C GLY A 123 3.51 -11.56 -4.55
N ALA A 124 2.43 -12.34 -4.45
CA ALA A 124 2.48 -13.73 -4.01
C ALA A 124 3.59 -14.49 -4.77
N ARG A 125 4.43 -15.24 -4.03
CA ARG A 125 5.53 -16.00 -4.63
C ARG A 125 5.20 -17.47 -4.79
N THR A 126 4.29 -17.96 -3.96
CA THR A 126 3.80 -19.34 -3.98
C THR A 126 2.27 -19.37 -4.00
N GLN A 127 1.69 -20.52 -4.33
CA GLN A 127 0.25 -20.71 -4.23
C GLN A 127 -0.23 -20.53 -2.78
N ALA A 128 0.54 -21.02 -1.81
CA ALA A 128 0.25 -20.85 -0.38
C ALA A 128 0.23 -19.36 0.04
N ASP A 129 1.07 -18.51 -0.54
CA ASP A 129 0.98 -17.06 -0.31
C ASP A 129 -0.33 -16.49 -0.86
N ALA A 130 -0.70 -16.86 -2.10
CA ALA A 130 -1.92 -16.40 -2.73
C ALA A 130 -3.17 -16.80 -1.94
N ASP A 131 -3.21 -18.03 -1.43
CA ASP A 131 -4.32 -18.54 -0.64
C ASP A 131 -4.38 -17.88 0.75
N ARG A 132 -3.21 -17.60 1.35
CA ARG A 132 -3.12 -16.82 2.58
C ARG A 132 -3.63 -15.40 2.40
N TYR A 133 -3.21 -14.69 1.34
CA TYR A 133 -3.68 -13.34 1.05
C TYR A 133 -5.17 -13.30 0.74
N PHE A 134 -5.67 -14.25 -0.06
CA PHE A 134 -7.09 -14.41 -0.30
C PHE A 134 -7.88 -14.54 1.01
N LYS A 135 -7.42 -15.40 1.93
CA LYS A 135 -8.04 -15.54 3.25
C LYS A 135 -8.00 -14.22 4.03
N SER A 136 -6.86 -13.54 4.05
CA SER A 136 -6.73 -12.24 4.72
C SER A 136 -7.69 -11.19 4.17
N TYR A 137 -7.91 -11.14 2.86
CA TYR A 137 -8.92 -10.25 2.27
C TYR A 137 -10.34 -10.66 2.66
N ALA A 138 -10.68 -11.95 2.60
CA ALA A 138 -11.99 -12.45 2.98
C ALA A 138 -12.32 -12.15 4.46
N ASP A 139 -11.38 -12.44 5.37
CA ASP A 139 -11.51 -12.14 6.80
C ASP A 139 -11.67 -10.62 7.04
N ALA A 140 -10.89 -9.79 6.33
CA ALA A 140 -10.98 -8.35 6.43
C ALA A 140 -12.32 -7.80 5.92
N ILE A 141 -12.84 -8.32 4.80
CA ILE A 141 -14.17 -7.96 4.28
C ILE A 141 -15.25 -8.25 5.31
N GLU A 142 -15.21 -9.41 5.96
CA GLU A 142 -16.16 -9.76 7.02
C GLU A 142 -16.02 -8.82 8.23
N ALA A 143 -14.80 -8.58 8.70
CA ALA A 143 -14.54 -7.72 9.85
C ALA A 143 -14.99 -6.27 9.62
N ILE A 144 -14.70 -5.72 8.44
CA ILE A 144 -15.14 -4.38 8.01
C ILE A 144 -16.66 -4.37 7.88
N GLY A 145 -17.24 -5.36 7.19
CA GLY A 145 -18.67 -5.47 6.93
C GLY A 145 -19.52 -5.47 8.20
N ARG A 146 -19.09 -6.23 9.22
CA ARG A 146 -19.77 -6.29 10.54
C ARG A 146 -19.75 -4.94 11.28
N LYS A 147 -18.84 -4.04 10.95
CA LYS A 147 -18.68 -2.72 11.60
C LYS A 147 -19.03 -1.53 10.68
N ALA A 148 -19.46 -1.79 9.45
CA ALA A 148 -19.70 -0.75 8.43
C ALA A 148 -20.95 0.12 8.68
N GLY A 149 -21.80 -0.25 9.65
CA GLY A 149 -23.04 0.45 9.98
C GLY A 149 -24.09 0.36 8.88
N ASN A 150 -25.08 1.26 8.91
CA ASN A 150 -26.29 1.20 8.06
C ASN A 150 -26.35 2.30 6.98
N LYS A 151 -25.29 3.09 6.81
CA LYS A 151 -25.26 4.15 5.81
C LYS A 151 -25.17 3.57 4.40
N ALA A 152 -25.67 4.27 3.39
CA ALA A 152 -25.50 3.87 1.99
C ALA A 152 -24.10 4.24 1.45
N LEU A 153 -23.66 3.59 0.37
CA LEU A 153 -22.52 4.08 -0.41
C LEU A 153 -22.79 5.51 -0.91
N PRO A 154 -21.77 6.39 -0.98
CA PRO A 154 -20.35 6.14 -0.73
C PRO A 154 -19.92 6.33 0.75
N ASP A 155 -20.86 6.44 1.71
CA ASP A 155 -20.57 6.66 3.14
C ASP A 155 -20.36 5.35 3.92
N ARG A 156 -19.58 4.45 3.33
CA ARG A 156 -19.22 3.16 3.91
C ARG A 156 -17.71 2.94 3.78
N PRO A 157 -17.10 2.18 4.69
CA PRO A 157 -15.70 1.80 4.54
C PRO A 157 -15.51 0.94 3.29
N GLY A 158 -14.25 0.86 2.86
CA GLY A 158 -13.88 0.01 1.74
C GLY A 158 -12.63 -0.81 2.01
N ILE A 159 -12.29 -1.66 1.05
CA ILE A 159 -11.06 -2.43 1.02
C ILE A 159 -10.36 -2.24 -0.33
N SER A 160 -9.04 -2.19 -0.30
CA SER A 160 -8.19 -2.18 -1.50
C SER A 160 -7.50 -3.53 -1.65
N VAL A 161 -7.54 -4.10 -2.85
CA VAL A 161 -7.04 -5.45 -3.17
C VAL A 161 -6.02 -5.36 -4.30
N LYS A 162 -4.90 -6.07 -4.18
CA LYS A 162 -3.88 -6.17 -5.23
C LYS A 162 -3.98 -7.53 -5.93
N LEU A 163 -4.02 -7.52 -7.26
CA LEU A 163 -4.17 -8.74 -8.06
C LEU A 163 -2.95 -9.65 -7.94
N SER A 164 -1.75 -9.06 -7.84
CA SER A 164 -0.52 -9.82 -7.62
C SER A 164 -0.48 -10.57 -6.29
N ALA A 165 -1.27 -10.16 -5.30
CA ALA A 165 -1.39 -10.90 -4.03
C ALA A 165 -2.23 -12.17 -4.19
N LEU A 166 -3.10 -12.24 -5.19
CA LEU A 166 -4.07 -13.33 -5.35
C LEU A 166 -3.62 -14.41 -6.34
N HIS A 167 -2.51 -14.20 -7.06
CA HIS A 167 -1.98 -15.18 -7.99
C HIS A 167 -0.44 -15.13 -8.08
N PRO A 168 0.26 -16.27 -7.88
CA PRO A 168 1.72 -16.26 -7.76
C PRO A 168 2.45 -15.92 -9.06
N ARG A 169 1.77 -16.05 -10.21
CA ARG A 169 2.30 -15.77 -11.55
C ARG A 169 1.45 -14.72 -12.28
N TYR A 170 1.05 -13.66 -11.59
CA TYR A 170 0.31 -12.53 -12.18
C TYR A 170 1.20 -11.74 -13.17
N GLN A 171 1.25 -12.23 -14.41
CA GLN A 171 2.11 -11.78 -15.51
C GLN A 171 1.43 -12.10 -16.84
N SER A 172 1.56 -11.23 -17.85
CA SER A 172 0.87 -11.36 -19.14
C SER A 172 1.22 -12.65 -19.90
N VAL A 173 2.45 -13.17 -19.75
CA VAL A 173 2.85 -14.45 -20.36
C VAL A 173 2.18 -15.69 -19.74
N LYS A 174 1.41 -15.50 -18.65
CA LYS A 174 0.59 -16.53 -18.00
C LYS A 174 -0.90 -16.17 -18.06
N HIS A 175 -1.31 -15.40 -19.07
CA HIS A 175 -2.67 -14.88 -19.25
C HIS A 175 -3.75 -15.94 -19.03
N GLU A 176 -3.76 -17.04 -19.78
CA GLU A 176 -4.78 -18.10 -19.66
C GLU A 176 -4.93 -18.63 -18.24
N ARG A 177 -3.78 -18.86 -17.58
CA ARG A 177 -3.74 -19.33 -16.20
C ARG A 177 -4.27 -18.28 -15.23
N VAL A 178 -3.88 -17.02 -15.41
CA VAL A 178 -4.40 -15.91 -14.61
C VAL A 178 -5.91 -15.80 -14.78
N MET A 179 -6.42 -15.83 -16.01
CA MET A 179 -7.86 -15.74 -16.26
C MET A 179 -8.63 -16.90 -15.62
N ALA A 180 -8.09 -18.12 -15.67
CA ALA A 180 -8.73 -19.30 -15.07
C ALA A 180 -8.69 -19.31 -13.54
N GLU A 181 -7.59 -18.86 -12.93
CA GLU A 181 -7.34 -19.01 -11.48
C GLU A 181 -7.65 -17.74 -10.67
N LEU A 182 -7.41 -16.55 -11.22
CA LEU A 182 -7.55 -15.27 -10.52
C LEU A 182 -8.96 -14.69 -10.60
N VAL A 183 -9.62 -14.77 -11.78
CA VAL A 183 -10.97 -14.21 -11.98
C VAL A 183 -11.97 -14.77 -10.96
N PRO A 184 -12.05 -16.10 -10.71
CA PRO A 184 -12.98 -16.64 -9.72
C PRO A 184 -12.68 -16.15 -8.29
N LYS A 185 -11.39 -15.99 -7.93
CA LYS A 185 -10.99 -15.49 -6.62
C LYS A 185 -11.39 -14.03 -6.42
N LEU A 186 -11.15 -13.19 -7.43
CA LEU A 186 -11.53 -11.78 -7.37
C LEU A 186 -13.05 -11.63 -7.32
N ALA A 187 -13.80 -12.41 -8.12
CA ALA A 187 -15.25 -12.44 -8.09
C ALA A 187 -15.80 -12.84 -6.71
N ASP A 188 -15.25 -13.89 -6.06
CA ASP A 188 -15.68 -14.28 -4.70
C ASP A 188 -15.48 -13.12 -3.71
N LEU A 189 -14.31 -12.48 -3.70
CA LEU A 189 -14.05 -11.34 -2.81
C LEU A 189 -14.99 -10.15 -3.11
N ALA A 190 -15.26 -9.86 -4.39
CA ALA A 190 -16.19 -8.81 -4.77
C ALA A 190 -17.63 -9.13 -4.30
N MET A 191 -18.08 -10.37 -4.44
CA MET A 191 -19.41 -10.80 -3.98
C MET A 191 -19.55 -10.78 -2.46
N ARG A 192 -18.47 -11.10 -1.73
CA ARG A 192 -18.41 -10.91 -0.27
C ARG A 192 -18.49 -9.43 0.10
N ALA A 193 -17.83 -8.55 -0.63
CA ALA A 193 -17.92 -7.11 -0.40
C ALA A 193 -19.33 -6.57 -0.73
N LYS A 194 -19.98 -7.08 -1.78
CA LYS A 194 -21.37 -6.79 -2.17
C LYS A 194 -22.34 -7.09 -1.04
N SER A 195 -22.22 -8.24 -0.38
CA SER A 195 -23.15 -8.65 0.69
C SER A 195 -23.16 -7.69 1.89
N PHE A 196 -22.05 -6.97 2.11
CA PHE A 196 -21.92 -5.92 3.12
C PHE A 196 -22.02 -4.49 2.57
N GLN A 197 -22.32 -4.34 1.26
CA GLN A 197 -22.38 -3.06 0.56
C GLN A 197 -21.10 -2.21 0.73
N LEU A 198 -19.92 -2.84 0.71
CA LEU A 198 -18.65 -2.13 0.91
C LEU A 198 -18.14 -1.51 -0.40
N ASN A 199 -17.26 -0.52 -0.28
CA ASN A 199 -16.43 -0.13 -1.42
C ASN A 199 -15.31 -1.17 -1.62
N PHE A 200 -15.15 -1.68 -2.83
CA PHE A 200 -14.15 -2.66 -3.19
C PHE A 200 -13.31 -2.11 -4.34
N THR A 201 -12.04 -1.79 -4.08
CA THR A 201 -11.14 -1.19 -5.07
C THR A 201 -10.04 -2.16 -5.45
N VAL A 202 -9.90 -2.46 -6.74
CA VAL A 202 -8.71 -3.12 -7.27
C VAL A 202 -7.60 -2.09 -7.44
N ASP A 203 -6.47 -2.27 -6.77
CA ASP A 203 -5.33 -1.37 -6.86
C ASP A 203 -4.60 -1.52 -8.20
N ALA A 204 -4.10 -0.40 -8.72
CA ALA A 204 -3.25 -0.38 -9.90
C ALA A 204 -1.78 -0.57 -9.51
N GLU A 205 -1.14 -1.54 -10.16
CA GLU A 205 0.23 -1.99 -9.91
C GLU A 205 1.19 -1.47 -11.01
N GLU A 206 2.17 -2.26 -11.45
CA GLU A 206 3.12 -1.89 -12.51
C GLU A 206 2.46 -1.76 -13.89
N ALA A 207 3.06 -0.96 -14.78
CA ALA A 207 2.49 -0.62 -16.08
C ALA A 207 2.38 -1.82 -17.03
N ASP A 208 3.22 -2.84 -16.89
CA ASP A 208 3.16 -4.06 -17.70
C ASP A 208 2.02 -5.00 -17.29
N ARG A 209 1.39 -4.76 -16.14
CA ARG A 209 0.21 -5.47 -15.65
C ARG A 209 -1.11 -4.76 -15.93
N LEU A 210 -1.07 -3.54 -16.47
CA LEU A 210 -2.28 -2.74 -16.71
C LEU A 210 -3.30 -3.49 -17.58
N GLU A 211 -2.89 -3.96 -18.76
CA GLU A 211 -3.82 -4.62 -19.70
C GLU A 211 -4.37 -5.93 -19.13
N LEU A 212 -3.51 -6.75 -18.52
CA LEU A 212 -3.95 -7.97 -17.84
C LEU A 212 -4.93 -7.67 -16.69
N SER A 213 -4.74 -6.57 -15.96
CA SER A 213 -5.66 -6.15 -14.90
C SER A 213 -7.04 -5.79 -15.46
N LEU A 214 -7.08 -5.15 -16.63
CA LEU A 214 -8.33 -4.81 -17.30
C LEU A 214 -9.03 -6.07 -17.78
N ASP A 215 -8.33 -7.03 -18.40
CA ASP A 215 -8.93 -8.31 -18.79
C ASP A 215 -9.58 -9.03 -17.60
N VAL A 216 -8.91 -9.06 -16.45
CA VAL A 216 -9.43 -9.67 -15.22
C VAL A 216 -10.66 -8.93 -14.71
N ILE A 217 -10.64 -7.58 -14.70
CA ILE A 217 -11.76 -6.75 -14.26
C ILE A 217 -12.96 -6.91 -15.20
N ASP A 218 -12.74 -6.85 -16.52
CA ASP A 218 -13.73 -7.10 -17.56
C ASP A 218 -14.42 -8.45 -17.35
N ALA A 219 -13.64 -9.51 -17.15
CA ALA A 219 -14.15 -10.85 -16.94
C ALA A 219 -14.98 -10.95 -15.65
N VAL A 220 -14.56 -10.30 -14.57
CA VAL A 220 -15.34 -10.26 -13.32
C VAL A 220 -16.66 -9.49 -13.51
N VAL A 221 -16.61 -8.29 -14.11
CA VAL A 221 -17.80 -7.47 -14.35
C VAL A 221 -18.82 -8.20 -15.24
N ARG A 222 -18.36 -8.90 -16.27
CA ARG A 222 -19.24 -9.64 -17.20
C ARG A 222 -19.76 -10.97 -16.64
N SER A 223 -19.10 -11.57 -15.64
CA SER A 223 -19.46 -12.90 -15.11
C SER A 223 -20.23 -12.89 -13.79
N ALA A 224 -20.10 -11.83 -12.98
CA ALA A 224 -20.77 -11.73 -11.69
C ALA A 224 -21.98 -10.78 -11.74
N ASP A 225 -22.95 -11.00 -10.84
CA ASP A 225 -24.10 -10.11 -10.69
C ASP A 225 -23.77 -8.94 -9.75
N PHE A 226 -23.70 -7.72 -10.29
CA PHE A 226 -23.49 -6.49 -9.54
C PHE A 226 -24.78 -5.73 -9.22
N SER A 227 -25.95 -6.25 -9.59
CA SER A 227 -27.24 -5.58 -9.39
C SER A 227 -27.44 -5.17 -7.92
N GLY A 228 -27.81 -3.91 -7.70
CA GLY A 228 -28.02 -3.35 -6.36
C GLY A 228 -26.74 -3.07 -5.56
N TRP A 229 -25.57 -2.98 -6.22
CA TRP A 229 -24.31 -2.61 -5.57
C TRP A 229 -23.42 -1.74 -6.44
N ASP A 230 -23.16 -0.52 -5.98
CA ASP A 230 -22.35 0.49 -6.67
C ASP A 230 -20.92 0.57 -6.12
N GLY A 231 -20.45 -0.46 -5.39
CA GLY A 231 -19.21 -0.37 -4.60
C GLY A 231 -17.97 -0.90 -5.29
N PHE A 232 -18.12 -1.64 -6.40
CA PHE A 232 -16.98 -2.19 -7.15
C PHE A 232 -16.22 -1.08 -7.89
N GLY A 233 -14.90 -1.22 -8.01
CA GLY A 233 -14.09 -0.17 -8.58
C GLY A 233 -12.61 -0.53 -8.70
N LEU A 234 -11.84 0.43 -9.20
CA LEU A 234 -10.41 0.29 -9.42
C LEU A 234 -9.69 1.62 -9.22
N ALA A 235 -8.38 1.54 -9.01
CA ALA A 235 -7.49 2.68 -9.09
C ALA A 235 -6.98 2.88 -10.52
N ILE A 236 -6.82 4.14 -10.94
CA ILE A 236 -6.22 4.50 -12.23
C ILE A 236 -5.07 5.48 -11.98
N GLN A 237 -3.90 5.20 -12.55
CA GLN A 237 -2.68 5.97 -12.32
C GLN A 237 -2.49 7.05 -13.40
N ALA A 238 -2.64 8.32 -13.04
CA ALA A 238 -2.57 9.48 -13.93
C ALA A 238 -1.17 9.81 -14.47
N TYR A 239 -0.12 9.22 -13.90
CA TYR A 239 1.24 9.35 -14.43
C TYR A 239 1.48 8.51 -15.70
N GLN A 240 0.57 7.61 -16.08
CA GLN A 240 0.70 6.78 -17.27
C GLN A 240 0.20 7.56 -18.49
N LYS A 241 0.80 7.29 -19.65
CA LYS A 241 0.34 7.90 -20.91
C LYS A 241 -1.01 7.33 -21.39
N ARG A 242 -1.38 6.14 -20.90
CA ARG A 242 -2.61 5.42 -21.27
C ARG A 242 -3.83 5.79 -20.40
N THR A 243 -3.70 6.68 -19.41
CA THR A 243 -4.77 6.95 -18.42
C THR A 243 -6.13 7.28 -19.04
N LEU A 244 -6.17 8.14 -20.06
CA LEU A 244 -7.43 8.51 -20.71
C LEU A 244 -8.12 7.30 -21.35
N ALA A 245 -7.37 6.50 -22.10
CA ALA A 245 -7.89 5.28 -22.72
C ALA A 245 -8.40 4.27 -21.68
N VAL A 246 -7.78 4.20 -20.49
CA VAL A 246 -8.27 3.35 -19.39
C VAL A 246 -9.60 3.89 -18.84
N ILE A 247 -9.74 5.21 -18.72
CA ILE A 247 -11.00 5.82 -18.26
C ILE A 247 -12.11 5.56 -19.28
N ASP A 248 -11.85 5.77 -20.57
CA ASP A 248 -12.82 5.51 -21.64
C ASP A 248 -13.25 4.03 -21.66
N HIS A 249 -12.29 3.11 -21.48
CA HIS A 249 -12.56 1.66 -21.40
C HIS A 249 -13.45 1.31 -20.20
N ILE A 250 -13.16 1.86 -19.01
CA ILE A 250 -13.94 1.58 -17.80
C ILE A 250 -15.34 2.19 -17.88
N ASP A 251 -15.47 3.39 -18.45
CA ASP A 251 -16.78 4.02 -18.69
C ASP A 251 -17.63 3.17 -19.64
N ALA A 252 -17.04 2.71 -20.75
CA ALA A 252 -17.71 1.81 -21.70
C ALA A 252 -18.11 0.47 -21.05
N LEU A 253 -17.24 -0.15 -20.26
CA LEU A 253 -17.54 -1.38 -19.53
C LEU A 253 -18.69 -1.19 -18.52
N ALA A 254 -18.67 -0.09 -17.77
CA ALA A 254 -19.72 0.22 -16.80
C ALA A 254 -21.07 0.46 -17.49
N ALA A 255 -21.07 1.16 -18.63
CA ALA A 255 -22.26 1.38 -19.44
C ALA A 255 -22.80 0.07 -20.07
N GLU A 256 -21.91 -0.78 -20.60
CA GLU A 256 -22.26 -2.10 -21.17
C GLU A 256 -22.92 -3.00 -20.11
N ALA A 257 -22.35 -3.05 -18.91
CA ALA A 257 -22.84 -3.89 -17.82
C ALA A 257 -24.00 -3.26 -17.02
N GLY A 258 -24.31 -1.98 -17.25
CA GLY A 258 -25.36 -1.26 -16.52
C GLY A 258 -25.05 -1.07 -15.03
N ILE A 259 -23.77 -0.91 -14.68
CA ILE A 259 -23.31 -0.78 -13.29
C ILE A 259 -22.67 0.58 -13.05
N ARG A 260 -22.60 0.99 -11.77
CA ARG A 260 -21.78 2.12 -11.36
C ARG A 260 -20.49 1.63 -10.73
N MET A 261 -19.36 2.20 -11.15
CA MET A 261 -18.03 1.88 -10.60
C MET A 261 -17.46 3.05 -9.79
N MET A 262 -16.81 2.74 -8.66
CA MET A 262 -16.07 3.71 -7.85
C MET A 262 -14.61 3.79 -8.30
N VAL A 263 -14.29 4.77 -9.14
CA VAL A 263 -12.95 4.93 -9.72
C VAL A 263 -12.08 5.84 -8.84
N ARG A 264 -10.90 5.35 -8.44
CA ARG A 264 -9.91 6.09 -7.65
C ARG A 264 -8.79 6.61 -8.56
N LEU A 265 -8.82 7.89 -8.89
CA LEU A 265 -7.72 8.51 -9.64
C LEU A 265 -6.54 8.81 -8.71
N VAL A 266 -5.38 8.23 -9.00
CA VAL A 266 -4.12 8.43 -8.24
C VAL A 266 -3.02 8.94 -9.16
N LYS A 267 -1.91 9.46 -8.62
CA LYS A 267 -0.74 9.79 -9.44
C LYS A 267 -0.06 8.52 -9.97
N GLY A 268 0.37 7.64 -9.05
CA GLY A 268 1.12 6.42 -9.34
C GLY A 268 2.24 6.22 -8.32
N ALA A 269 2.56 4.97 -8.00
CA ALA A 269 3.52 4.61 -6.93
C ALA A 269 4.81 3.94 -7.44
N TYR A 270 4.87 3.55 -8.72
CA TYR A 270 5.94 2.70 -9.24
C TYR A 270 6.89 3.46 -10.20
N TRP A 271 6.94 4.79 -10.15
CA TRP A 271 7.61 5.61 -11.18
C TRP A 271 9.07 5.21 -11.41
N ASP A 272 9.88 5.09 -10.36
CA ASP A 272 11.29 4.71 -10.48
C ASP A 272 11.45 3.30 -11.08
N THR A 273 10.56 2.37 -10.72
CA THR A 273 10.51 1.01 -11.27
C THR A 273 10.19 1.04 -12.76
N GLU A 274 9.23 1.87 -13.20
CA GLU A 274 8.88 1.98 -14.62
C GLU A 274 10.02 2.56 -15.46
N ILE A 275 10.74 3.55 -14.92
CA ILE A 275 11.94 4.11 -15.58
C ILE A 275 13.01 3.01 -15.72
N LYS A 276 13.30 2.30 -14.64
CA LYS A 276 14.29 1.22 -14.62
C LYS A 276 13.93 0.09 -15.59
N HIS A 277 12.71 -0.43 -15.52
CA HIS A 277 12.26 -1.53 -16.36
C HIS A 277 12.30 -1.17 -17.85
N ALA A 278 11.90 0.05 -18.21
CA ALA A 278 11.96 0.49 -19.60
C ALA A 278 13.39 0.50 -20.15
N GLN A 279 14.35 0.95 -19.33
CA GLN A 279 15.78 0.95 -19.68
C GLN A 279 16.37 -0.46 -19.77
N GLU A 280 16.10 -1.32 -18.77
CA GLU A 280 16.59 -2.70 -18.76
C GLU A 280 16.05 -3.53 -19.91
N LYS A 281 14.77 -3.33 -20.28
CA LYS A 281 14.12 -4.04 -21.39
C LYS A 281 14.46 -3.43 -22.75
N GLY A 282 15.08 -2.25 -22.80
CA GLY A 282 15.45 -1.57 -24.05
C GLY A 282 14.25 -1.20 -24.93
N VAL A 283 13.12 -0.83 -24.33
CA VAL A 283 11.90 -0.46 -25.08
C VAL A 283 11.97 0.98 -25.61
N ASP A 284 11.19 1.28 -26.65
CA ASP A 284 11.23 2.55 -27.39
C ASP A 284 10.78 3.79 -26.59
N GLY A 285 10.26 3.61 -25.37
CA GLY A 285 9.92 4.72 -24.49
C GLY A 285 9.36 4.31 -23.13
N TYR A 286 9.19 5.31 -22.27
CA TYR A 286 8.62 5.12 -20.93
C TYR A 286 7.09 5.07 -20.98
N PRO A 287 6.43 4.13 -20.24
CA PRO A 287 4.97 4.09 -20.13
C PRO A 287 4.41 5.25 -19.29
N VAL A 288 5.27 5.94 -18.54
CA VAL A 288 4.96 7.05 -17.64
C VAL A 288 5.54 8.38 -18.12
N TYR A 289 4.97 9.48 -17.65
CA TYR A 289 5.57 10.81 -17.82
C TYR A 289 6.88 10.92 -17.03
N THR A 290 7.90 11.56 -17.61
CA THR A 290 9.24 11.69 -17.00
C THR A 290 9.47 13.00 -16.27
N ARG A 291 8.55 13.96 -16.40
CA ARG A 291 8.60 15.27 -15.70
C ARG A 291 7.49 15.34 -14.67
N LYS A 292 7.85 15.61 -13.41
CA LYS A 292 6.89 15.73 -12.30
C LYS A 292 5.72 16.68 -12.58
N PRO A 293 5.86 17.84 -13.24
CA PRO A 293 4.72 18.72 -13.57
C PRO A 293 3.69 18.11 -14.53
N ALA A 294 4.07 17.13 -15.36
CA ALA A 294 3.15 16.50 -16.31
C ALA A 294 2.11 15.62 -15.60
N THR A 295 2.44 15.01 -14.46
CA THR A 295 1.49 14.17 -13.71
C THR A 295 0.36 14.98 -13.05
N PRO A 296 0.61 16.10 -12.32
CA PRO A 296 -0.45 16.99 -11.86
C PRO A 296 -1.27 17.60 -12.99
N PHE A 297 -0.65 17.94 -14.13
CA PHE A 297 -1.39 18.44 -15.29
C PHE A 297 -2.35 17.38 -15.85
N SER A 298 -1.87 16.14 -16.02
CA SER A 298 -2.72 14.99 -16.37
C SER A 298 -3.87 14.81 -15.37
N CYS A 299 -3.59 14.79 -14.05
CA CYS A 299 -4.65 14.72 -13.03
C CYS A 299 -5.67 15.87 -13.13
N ALA A 300 -5.20 17.11 -13.30
CA ALA A 300 -6.06 18.30 -13.35
C ALA A 300 -6.95 18.30 -14.60
N CYS A 301 -6.40 17.96 -15.77
CA CYS A 301 -7.18 17.81 -17.00
C CYS A 301 -8.27 16.76 -16.83
N LEU A 302 -7.95 15.60 -16.25
CA LEU A 302 -8.92 14.52 -16.01
C LEU A 302 -10.08 14.95 -15.13
N ILE A 303 -9.79 15.69 -14.05
CA ILE A 303 -10.83 16.20 -13.15
C ILE A 303 -11.69 17.28 -13.84
N SER A 304 -11.10 18.09 -14.72
CA SER A 304 -11.82 19.16 -15.43
C SER A 304 -12.71 18.67 -16.57
N VAL A 305 -12.48 17.48 -17.13
CA VAL A 305 -13.34 16.89 -18.17
C VAL A 305 -14.57 16.19 -17.57
N SER A 306 -14.57 15.89 -16.27
CA SER A 306 -15.67 15.22 -15.57
C SER A 306 -16.68 16.16 -14.88
N GLN A 307 -16.62 17.48 -15.13
CA GLN A 307 -17.63 18.47 -14.71
C GLN A 307 -18.37 19.00 -15.94
#